data_AF-A0A4Q5VHU7-F1
#
_entry.id   AF-A0A4Q5VHU7-F1
#
_cell.length_a   1.000
_cell.length_b   1.000
_cell.length_c   1.000
_cell.angle_alpha   90.00
_cell.angle_beta   90.00
_cell.angle_gamma   90.00
#
_symmetry.space_group_name_H-M   'P 1'
#
loop_
_entity.id
_entity.type
_entity.pdbx_description
1 polymer ?
#
loop_
_entity_poly.entity_id
_entity_poly.type
_entity_poly.pdbx_seq_one_letter_code
_entity_poly.pdbx_strand_id
1 'polypeptide(L)'
;MIKNILRAGALLLLFSCNESKQVQSSSKLETIDSSKGLKDYYEDYFAVGVAVNMRSLFGEDSALLLREFNSMTPENDLKIGP
;
A
#
# COMPACT_ATOMS: atom_id res chain seq x y z
N MET A 1 -25.44 -45.09 38.04
CA MET A 1 -26.41 -44.45 37.11
C MET A 1 -25.90 -43.04 36.81
N ILE A 2 -25.28 -42.85 35.63
CA ILE A 2 -25.75 -41.95 34.55
C ILE A 2 -25.58 -40.46 34.96
N LYS A 3 -24.41 -39.84 34.76
CA LYS A 3 -23.98 -39.07 33.57
C LYS A 3 -25.08 -38.13 33.03
N ASN A 4 -24.93 -36.83 33.31
CA ASN A 4 -25.47 -35.64 32.61
C ASN A 4 -24.68 -34.46 33.23
N ILE A 5 -23.65 -33.78 32.70
CA ILE A 5 -23.18 -33.46 31.34
C ILE A 5 -24.29 -32.96 30.43
N LEU A 6 -24.65 -31.68 30.59
CA LEU A 6 -25.04 -30.86 29.45
C LEU A 6 -24.78 -29.37 29.70
N ARG A 7 -23.57 -28.95 29.32
CA ARG A 7 -23.25 -27.71 28.60
C ARG A 7 -24.09 -26.45 28.92
N ALA A 8 -23.66 -25.69 29.91
CA ALA A 8 -23.88 -24.24 29.93
C ALA A 8 -22.76 -23.59 30.73
N GLY A 9 -21.82 -22.92 30.06
CA GLY A 9 -20.74 -22.21 30.74
C GLY A 9 -19.38 -22.33 30.04
N ALA A 10 -19.35 -22.16 28.72
CA ALA A 10 -18.11 -21.97 27.99
C ALA A 10 -18.33 -20.89 26.93
N LEU A 11 -18.61 -19.67 27.37
CA LEU A 11 -18.58 -18.48 26.53
C LEU A 11 -18.45 -17.26 27.44
N LEU A 12 -17.21 -16.87 27.77
CA LEU A 12 -16.79 -15.53 28.23
C LEU A 12 -15.34 -15.54 28.72
N LEU A 13 -14.40 -15.90 27.86
CA LEU A 13 -12.99 -15.48 28.01
C LEU A 13 -12.42 -15.29 26.60
N LEU A 14 -11.58 -14.26 26.45
CA LEU A 14 -10.80 -13.84 25.27
C LEU A 14 -11.38 -12.68 24.44
N PHE A 15 -11.28 -11.45 24.97
CA PHE A 15 -10.81 -10.29 24.19
C PHE A 15 -10.00 -9.37 25.12
N SER A 16 -8.72 -9.71 25.29
CA SER A 16 -7.69 -8.77 25.74
C SER A 16 -6.88 -8.36 24.51
N CYS A 17 -7.28 -7.27 23.84
CA CYS A 17 -6.39 -6.58 22.90
C CYS A 17 -5.69 -5.45 23.65
N ASN A 18 -4.41 -5.67 23.98
CA ASN A 18 -3.47 -4.61 24.29
C ASN A 18 -2.84 -4.19 22.95
N GLU A 19 -3.19 -3.02 22.44
CA GLU A 19 -2.54 -2.45 21.25
C GLU A 19 -1.32 -1.63 21.66
N SER A 20 -0.25 -2.34 22.04
CA SER A 20 1.07 -1.71 22.16
C SER A 20 1.62 -1.46 20.77
N LYS A 21 1.57 -0.20 20.33
CA LYS A 21 2.28 0.29 19.15
C LYS A 21 3.78 0.06 19.32
N GLN A 22 4.30 -1.01 18.75
CA GLN A 22 5.73 -1.23 18.58
C GLN A 22 6.19 -0.39 17.38
N VAL A 23 6.80 0.76 17.67
CA VAL A 23 7.63 1.50 16.71
C VAL A 23 8.88 0.64 16.47
N GLN A 24 8.81 -0.26 15.49
CA GLN A 24 9.94 -1.08 15.07
C GLN A 24 10.88 -0.25 14.20
N SER A 25 11.72 0.56 14.84
CA SER A 25 12.96 1.05 14.24
C SER A 25 13.99 -0.07 14.31
N SER A 26 13.88 -1.05 13.40
CA SER A 26 14.87 -2.10 13.22
C SER A 26 15.48 -1.95 11.84
N SER A 27 16.81 -1.82 11.78
CA SER A 27 17.61 -1.77 10.56
C SER A 27 17.17 -2.87 9.58
N LYS A 28 16.41 -2.48 8.55
CA LYS A 28 15.81 -3.37 7.57
C LYS A 28 16.91 -3.86 6.62
N LEU A 29 17.13 -5.17 6.57
CA LEU A 29 17.74 -5.79 5.40
C LEU A 29 16.78 -5.50 4.24
N GLU A 30 17.16 -4.56 3.37
CA GLU A 30 16.40 -4.12 2.20
C GLU A 30 16.20 -5.30 1.23
N THR A 31 15.25 -6.16 1.57
CA THR A 31 14.67 -7.12 0.62
C THR A 31 13.81 -6.27 -0.31
N ILE A 32 14.10 -6.35 -1.61
CA ILE A 32 13.28 -5.70 -2.64
C ILE A 32 11.86 -6.26 -2.48
N ASP A 33 10.96 -5.41 -2.00
CA ASP A 33 9.55 -5.73 -1.85
C ASP A 33 8.89 -5.51 -3.21
N SER A 34 8.51 -6.59 -3.88
CA SER A 34 7.89 -6.53 -5.21
C SER A 34 6.51 -5.86 -5.22
N SER A 35 5.93 -5.57 -4.05
CA SER A 35 4.69 -4.81 -3.93
C SER A 35 4.89 -3.29 -3.97
N LYS A 36 6.12 -2.81 -3.70
CA LYS A 36 6.44 -1.38 -3.70
C LYS A 36 6.79 -0.88 -5.10
N GLY A 37 6.30 0.31 -5.43
CA GLY A 37 6.73 1.09 -6.58
C GLY A 37 7.75 2.16 -6.21
N LEU A 38 8.31 2.81 -7.23
CA LEU A 38 9.33 3.85 -7.10
C LEU A 38 8.89 4.98 -6.14
N LYS A 39 7.65 5.45 -6.26
CA LYS A 39 7.05 6.44 -5.36
C LYS A 39 7.11 6.09 -3.87
N ASP A 40 7.02 4.79 -3.52
CA ASP A 40 6.96 4.34 -2.12
C ASP A 40 8.34 4.37 -1.45
N TYR A 41 9.42 4.34 -2.24
CA TYR A 41 10.79 4.46 -1.73
C TYR A 41 11.21 5.90 -1.48
N TYR A 42 10.56 6.87 -2.14
CA TYR A 42 10.89 8.29 -2.05
C TYR A 42 9.79 9.12 -1.35
N GLU A 43 8.78 8.47 -0.75
CA GLU A 43 7.60 9.14 -0.20
C GLU A 43 7.91 10.25 0.81
N ASP A 44 8.93 10.05 1.66
CA ASP A 44 9.35 10.99 2.70
C ASP A 44 10.30 12.09 2.18
N TYR A 45 10.74 11.99 0.91
CA TYR A 45 11.74 12.90 0.34
C TYR A 45 11.13 13.84 -0.69
N PHE A 46 10.44 13.28 -1.69
CA PHE A 46 9.85 14.05 -2.78
C PHE A 46 8.85 13.21 -3.60
N ALA A 47 7.99 13.90 -4.35
CA ALA A 47 7.11 13.24 -5.32
C ALA A 47 7.91 12.72 -6.52
N VAL A 48 7.59 11.49 -6.96
CA VAL A 48 8.16 10.85 -8.14
C VAL A 48 7.24 11.13 -9.32
N GLY A 49 7.72 11.97 -10.24
CA GLY A 49 6.98 12.47 -11.39
C GLY A 49 7.25 11.74 -12.70
N VAL A 50 6.26 11.77 -13.60
CA VAL A 50 6.37 11.25 -14.99
C VAL A 50 5.64 12.17 -15.97
N ALA A 51 6.20 12.32 -17.18
CA ALA A 51 5.53 13.00 -18.29
C ALA A 51 4.65 12.01 -19.07
N VAL A 52 3.39 12.36 -19.34
CA VAL A 52 2.43 11.46 -19.98
C VAL A 52 1.78 12.12 -21.18
N ASN A 53 1.44 11.32 -22.18
CA ASN A 53 0.51 11.71 -23.24
C ASN A 53 -0.77 10.86 -23.16
N MET A 54 -1.77 11.19 -23.97
CA MET A 54 -3.08 10.51 -23.93
C MET A 54 -2.99 9.00 -24.14
N ARG A 55 -2.02 8.49 -24.93
CA ARG A 55 -1.89 7.05 -25.17
C ARG A 55 -1.41 6.30 -23.93
N SER A 56 -0.54 6.93 -23.13
CA SER A 56 0.01 6.35 -21.90
C SER A 56 -1.03 6.10 -20.81
N LEU A 57 -2.21 6.75 -20.90
CA LEU A 57 -3.29 6.59 -19.92
C LEU A 57 -4.11 5.30 -20.12
N PHE A 58 -3.82 4.51 -21.14
CA PHE A 58 -4.56 3.30 -21.48
C PHE A 58 -3.62 2.10 -21.67
N GLY A 59 -4.14 0.88 -21.47
CA GLY A 59 -3.37 -0.35 -21.66
C GLY A 59 -2.31 -0.58 -20.59
N GLU A 60 -1.23 -1.28 -20.95
CA GLU A 60 -0.19 -1.71 -20.00
C GLU A 60 0.56 -0.54 -19.36
N ASP A 61 0.76 0.55 -20.10
CA ASP A 61 1.41 1.77 -19.60
C ASP A 61 0.67 2.35 -18.39
N SER A 62 -0.67 2.28 -18.38
CA SER A 62 -1.48 2.79 -17.28
C SER A 62 -1.21 2.05 -15.96
N ALA A 63 -0.93 0.74 -16.03
CA ALA A 63 -0.60 -0.06 -14.86
C ALA A 63 0.77 0.32 -14.28
N LEU A 64 1.74 0.62 -15.14
CA LEU A 64 3.04 1.14 -14.72
C LEU A 64 2.90 2.52 -14.07
N LEU A 65 2.09 3.40 -14.65
CA LEU A 65 1.84 4.73 -14.10
C LEU A 65 1.29 4.68 -12.68
N LEU A 66 0.30 3.83 -12.45
CA LEU A 66 -0.32 3.64 -11.14
C LEU A 66 0.64 3.04 -10.11
N ARG A 67 1.49 2.09 -10.53
CA ARG A 67 2.45 1.44 -9.64
C ARG A 67 3.57 2.38 -9.21
N GLU A 68 4.16 3.11 -10.16
CA GLU A 68 5.46 3.75 -9.94
C GLU A 68 5.42 5.22 -9.54
N PHE A 69 4.38 5.98 -9.93
CA PHE A 69 4.39 7.45 -9.86
C PHE A 69 3.27 8.04 -9.01
N ASN A 70 3.53 9.18 -8.38
CA ASN A 70 2.54 9.97 -7.61
C ASN A 70 2.45 11.44 -8.06
N SER A 71 3.11 11.79 -9.17
CA SER A 71 3.00 13.09 -9.83
C SER A 71 3.01 12.88 -11.35
N MET A 72 2.21 13.64 -12.09
CA MET A 72 2.11 13.53 -13.54
C MET A 72 2.06 14.91 -14.19
N THR A 73 2.74 15.05 -15.32
CA THR A 73 2.72 16.26 -16.15
C THR A 73 2.32 15.88 -17.58
N PRO A 74 1.28 16.50 -18.17
CA PRO A 74 0.99 16.31 -19.59
C PRO A 74 2.16 16.76 -20.46
N GLU A 75 2.66 15.88 -21.31
CA GLU A 75 3.87 16.10 -22.11
C GLU A 75 3.69 17.28 -23.07
N ASN A 76 2.50 17.42 -23.65
CA ASN A 76 2.20 18.43 -24.67
C ASN A 76 0.88 19.16 -24.45
N ASP A 77 -0.11 18.58 -23.78
CA ASP A 77 -1.46 19.15 -23.68
C ASP A 77 -1.53 20.49 -22.94
N LEU A 78 -0.52 20.81 -22.12
CA LEU A 78 -0.40 22.08 -21.41
C LEU A 78 0.63 23.04 -22.03
N LYS A 79 1.30 22.64 -23.12
CA LYS A 79 2.16 23.57 -23.86
C LYS A 79 1.29 24.61 -24.55
N ILE A 80 1.74 25.85 -24.56
CA ILE A 80 1.22 26.87 -25.47
C ILE A 80 1.40 26.36 -26.91
N GLY A 81 0.29 26.16 -27.60
CA GLY A 81 0.30 25.86 -29.02
C GLY A 81 0.78 27.07 -29.85
N PRO A 82 0.93 26.92 -31.17
CA PRO A 82 0.84 28.08 -32.06
C PRO A 82 -0.49 28.82 -31.88
#